data_AF-A0A954B4B9-F1
#
_entry.id   AF-A0A954B4B9-F1
#
_cell.length_a   1.000
_cell.length_b   1.000
_cell.length_c   1.000
_cell.angle_alpha   90.00
_cell.angle_beta   90.00
_cell.angle_gamma   90.00
#
_symmetry.space_group_name_H-M   'P 1'
#
loop_
_entity.id
_entity.type
_entity.pdbx_description
1 polymer ?
#
loop_
_entity_poly.entity_id
_entity_poly.type
_entity_poly.pdbx_seq_one_letter_code
_entity_poly.pdbx_strand_id
1 'polypeptide(L)'
;RRTGAERREPAPAQGEMPREPEQAPASPAVAPGVIGIAAVERADPNFEPGHFLQGARAAYDLIVGAFAKGDREALRGLLTPRVYDSYVATIDAREAQGGVGPEIVRLKSAEIADAGMNGDTAQVVVKFEAELAEGATGMRDARERWTFERNVRSSDPNWLLSRVQAA
;
A
#
# COMPACT_ATOMS: atom_id res chain seq x y z
N ARG A 1 -21.86 13.06 70.28
CA ARG A 1 -20.96 11.95 70.69
C ARG A 1 -21.52 10.62 70.16
N ARG A 2 -20.88 10.02 69.16
CA ARG A 2 -20.77 8.56 68.99
C ARG A 2 -19.63 8.31 67.99
N THR A 3 -18.68 7.52 68.47
CA THR A 3 -17.46 7.01 67.86
C THR A 3 -17.74 5.72 67.08
N GLY A 4 -16.84 5.36 66.17
CA GLY A 4 -16.77 4.02 65.55
C GLY A 4 -16.37 4.11 64.08
N ALA A 5 -15.08 4.32 63.79
CA ALA A 5 -14.09 3.25 63.55
C ALA A 5 -14.38 2.48 62.26
N GLU A 6 -13.73 2.95 61.19
CA GLU A 6 -13.48 2.22 59.95
C GLU A 6 -12.86 0.85 60.24
N ARG A 7 -13.51 -0.20 59.74
CA ARG A 7 -12.84 -1.43 59.32
C ARG A 7 -13.20 -1.64 57.86
N ARG A 8 -12.28 -1.31 56.96
CA ARG A 8 -12.34 -1.71 55.55
C ARG A 8 -11.73 -3.11 55.44
N GLU A 9 -12.56 -4.07 55.06
CA GLU A 9 -12.14 -5.36 54.53
C GLU A 9 -11.47 -5.17 53.16
N PRO A 10 -10.33 -5.82 52.87
CA PRO A 10 -9.78 -5.83 51.51
C PRO A 10 -10.49 -6.89 50.66
N ALA A 11 -11.09 -6.42 49.56
CA ALA A 11 -11.62 -7.23 48.46
C ALA A 11 -10.48 -7.86 47.62
N PRO A 12 -10.74 -8.97 46.91
CA PRO A 12 -9.70 -9.84 46.34
C PRO A 12 -9.02 -9.26 45.09
N ALA A 13 -7.76 -9.65 44.92
CA ALA A 13 -6.90 -9.34 43.79
C ALA A 13 -7.52 -9.80 42.46
N GLN A 14 -7.72 -8.83 41.56
CA GLN A 14 -8.15 -9.08 40.18
C GLN A 14 -6.95 -9.57 39.37
N GLY A 15 -7.10 -10.75 38.75
CA GLY A 15 -6.12 -11.33 37.85
C GLY A 15 -5.91 -10.46 36.61
N GLU A 16 -4.63 -10.31 36.26
CA GLU A 16 -4.11 -9.61 35.09
C GLU A 16 -4.79 -10.05 33.78
N MET A 17 -5.32 -9.07 33.05
CA MET A 17 -5.74 -9.24 31.66
C MET A 17 -4.49 -9.29 30.77
N PRO A 18 -4.43 -10.19 29.75
CA PRO A 18 -3.32 -10.22 28.82
C PRO A 18 -3.20 -8.89 28.06
N ARG A 19 -2.00 -8.29 28.09
CA ARG A 19 -1.66 -7.10 27.32
C ARG A 19 -1.74 -7.42 25.83
N GLU A 20 -2.68 -6.76 25.15
CA GLU A 20 -2.79 -6.71 23.70
C GLU A 20 -1.45 -6.22 23.10
N PRO A 21 -0.94 -6.84 22.02
CA PRO A 21 0.40 -6.52 21.52
C PRO A 21 0.49 -5.07 21.09
N GLU A 22 1.44 -4.39 21.72
CA GLU A 22 1.91 -3.04 21.47
C GLU A 22 2.05 -2.80 19.97
N GLN A 23 1.20 -1.92 19.45
CA GLN A 23 1.28 -1.43 18.08
C GLN A 23 2.67 -0.81 17.89
N ALA A 24 3.42 -1.35 16.93
CA ALA A 24 4.70 -0.80 16.49
C ALA A 24 4.55 0.71 16.22
N PRO A 25 5.59 1.53 16.51
CA PRO A 25 5.47 2.97 16.42
C PRO A 25 5.08 3.37 15.00
N ALA A 26 3.95 4.10 14.89
CA ALA A 26 3.57 4.76 13.67
C ALA A 26 4.71 5.71 13.27
N SER A 27 5.34 5.44 12.12
CA SER A 27 6.26 6.37 11.47
C SER A 27 5.63 7.77 11.42
N PRO A 28 6.42 8.85 11.54
CA PRO A 28 5.88 10.21 11.64
C PRO A 28 5.01 10.49 10.42
N ALA A 29 3.71 10.62 10.67
CA ALA A 29 2.73 10.99 9.66
C ALA A 29 3.04 12.41 9.20
N VAL A 30 3.64 12.51 8.01
CA VAL A 30 3.69 13.76 7.26
C VAL A 30 2.27 14.14 6.84
N ALA A 31 1.92 15.42 7.01
CA ALA A 31 0.60 16.01 6.71
C ALA A 31 0.17 15.83 5.22
N PRO A 32 -1.08 16.13 4.82
CA PRO A 32 -1.52 15.88 3.44
C PRO A 32 -1.22 17.05 2.48
N GLY A 33 -0.52 16.76 1.38
CA GLY A 33 -0.32 17.64 0.21
C GLY A 33 1.13 17.62 -0.33
N VAL A 34 1.39 16.83 -1.39
CA VAL A 34 2.71 16.59 -2.04
C VAL A 34 3.90 16.75 -1.07
N ILE A 35 3.81 16.10 0.08
CA ILE A 35 4.88 16.21 1.06
C ILE A 35 6.05 15.39 0.51
N GLY A 36 7.27 15.89 0.72
CA GLY A 36 8.49 15.10 0.55
C GLY A 36 8.98 14.80 -0.86
N ILE A 37 8.37 15.30 -1.95
CA ILE A 37 8.97 15.18 -3.30
C ILE A 37 10.39 15.77 -3.32
N ALA A 38 10.57 16.96 -2.74
CA ALA A 38 11.89 17.60 -2.66
C ALA A 38 12.92 16.80 -1.84
N ALA A 39 12.47 15.87 -0.97
CA ALA A 39 13.36 14.97 -0.27
C ALA A 39 13.82 13.83 -1.19
N VAL A 40 12.91 13.29 -2.00
CA VAL A 40 13.22 12.28 -3.03
C VAL A 40 14.16 12.85 -4.09
N GLU A 41 13.88 14.03 -4.66
CA GLU A 41 14.73 14.67 -5.67
C GLU A 41 16.17 14.93 -5.18
N ARG A 42 16.32 15.27 -3.89
CA ARG A 42 17.66 15.46 -3.29
C ARG A 42 18.42 14.14 -3.11
N ALA A 43 17.70 13.06 -2.83
CA ALA A 43 18.29 11.74 -2.59
C ALA A 43 18.54 10.97 -3.90
N ASP A 44 17.73 11.22 -4.93
CA ASP A 44 17.79 10.60 -6.25
C ASP A 44 17.79 11.68 -7.34
N PRO A 45 18.98 12.13 -7.79
CA PRO A 45 19.09 13.17 -8.80
C PRO A 45 18.50 12.82 -10.18
N ASN A 46 18.16 11.55 -10.42
CA ASN A 46 17.50 11.11 -11.66
C ASN A 46 15.97 11.05 -11.52
N PHE A 47 15.44 11.35 -10.33
CA PHE A 47 14.01 11.35 -10.10
C PHE A 47 13.36 12.60 -10.70
N GLU A 48 12.54 12.37 -11.71
CA GLU A 48 11.73 13.39 -12.36
C GLU A 48 10.24 13.08 -12.12
N PRO A 49 9.51 13.88 -11.33
CA PRO A 49 8.13 13.57 -10.94
C PRO A 49 7.18 13.30 -12.12
N GLY A 50 7.32 14.07 -13.20
CA GLY A 50 6.51 13.92 -14.41
C GLY A 50 6.82 12.62 -15.18
N HIS A 51 8.08 12.20 -15.22
CA HIS A 51 8.47 10.93 -15.82
C HIS A 51 8.03 9.75 -14.96
N PHE A 52 8.24 9.86 -13.65
CA PHE A 52 7.76 8.87 -12.68
C PHE A 52 6.24 8.63 -12.81
N LEU A 53 5.43 9.71 -12.87
CA LEU A 53 3.99 9.58 -12.97
C LEU A 53 3.54 8.91 -14.29
N GLN A 54 4.25 9.13 -15.39
CA GLN A 54 4.01 8.41 -16.65
C GLN A 54 4.33 6.92 -16.50
N GLY A 55 5.47 6.59 -15.89
CA GLY A 55 5.83 5.19 -15.56
C GLY A 55 4.81 4.52 -14.65
N ALA A 56 4.31 5.24 -13.63
CA ALA A 56 3.29 4.73 -12.72
C ALA A 56 1.96 4.42 -13.42
N ARG A 57 1.55 5.23 -14.42
CA ARG A 57 0.38 4.95 -15.26
C ARG A 57 0.55 3.68 -16.09
N ALA A 58 1.72 3.50 -16.71
CA ALA A 58 2.03 2.29 -17.46
C ALA A 58 2.11 1.06 -16.54
N ALA A 59 2.70 1.19 -15.36
CA ALA A 59 2.77 0.14 -14.36
C ALA A 59 1.36 -0.26 -13.87
N TYR A 60 0.45 0.69 -13.68
CA TYR A 60 -0.94 0.40 -13.33
C TYR A 60 -1.61 -0.50 -14.37
N ASP A 61 -1.49 -0.15 -15.65
CA ASP A 61 -2.03 -0.94 -16.76
C ASP A 61 -1.46 -2.37 -16.79
N LEU A 62 -0.12 -2.46 -16.75
CA LEU A 62 0.60 -3.73 -16.78
C LEU A 62 0.25 -4.61 -15.58
N ILE A 63 0.25 -4.06 -14.37
CA ILE A 63 0.04 -4.83 -13.13
C ILE A 63 -1.40 -5.33 -13.05
N VAL A 64 -2.41 -4.49 -13.33
CA VAL A 64 -3.81 -4.93 -13.30
C VAL A 64 -4.06 -5.94 -14.42
N GLY A 65 -3.55 -5.70 -15.63
CA GLY A 65 -3.68 -6.63 -16.75
C GLY A 65 -3.01 -7.99 -16.49
N ALA A 66 -1.80 -7.99 -15.94
CA ALA A 66 -1.09 -9.21 -15.56
C ALA A 66 -1.81 -9.95 -14.42
N PHE A 67 -2.29 -9.22 -13.41
CA PHE A 67 -3.09 -9.79 -12.33
C PHE A 67 -4.39 -10.42 -12.85
N ALA A 68 -5.08 -9.78 -13.80
CA ALA A 68 -6.29 -10.29 -14.41
C ALA A 68 -6.06 -11.62 -15.15
N LYS A 69 -4.96 -11.68 -15.90
CA LYS A 69 -4.55 -12.84 -16.71
C LYS A 69 -3.86 -13.96 -15.93
N GLY A 70 -3.48 -13.71 -14.67
CA GLY A 70 -2.66 -14.64 -13.89
C GLY A 70 -1.20 -14.72 -14.35
N ASP A 71 -0.70 -13.68 -15.01
CA ASP A 71 0.65 -13.62 -15.56
C ASP A 71 1.68 -13.30 -14.47
N ARG A 72 2.16 -14.35 -13.80
CA ARG A 72 3.12 -14.30 -12.69
C ARG A 72 4.51 -13.84 -13.14
N GLU A 73 4.85 -14.04 -14.41
CA GLU A 73 6.12 -13.61 -14.98
C GLU A 73 6.09 -12.10 -15.21
N ALA A 74 5.02 -11.55 -15.77
CA ALA A 74 4.87 -10.11 -15.96
C ALA A 74 4.81 -9.32 -14.65
N LEU A 75 4.25 -9.90 -13.58
CA LEU A 75 4.25 -9.28 -12.25
C LEU A 75 5.63 -9.28 -11.60
N ARG A 76 6.54 -10.16 -12.04
CA ARG A 76 7.87 -10.30 -11.46
C ARG A 76 8.72 -9.08 -11.81
N GLY A 77 9.27 -8.43 -10.79
CA GLY A 77 10.07 -7.22 -10.97
C GLY A 77 9.27 -5.92 -11.11
N LEU A 78 7.93 -5.99 -11.10
CA LEU A 78 7.06 -4.82 -10.93
C LEU A 78 6.60 -4.66 -9.48
N LEU A 79 6.62 -5.75 -8.72
CA LEU A 79 6.16 -5.82 -7.35
C LEU A 79 7.35 -6.09 -6.41
N THR A 80 7.28 -5.55 -5.20
CA THR A 80 8.15 -6.02 -4.12
C THR A 80 7.89 -7.49 -3.82
N PRO A 81 8.86 -8.26 -3.29
CA PRO A 81 8.68 -9.69 -3.02
C PRO A 81 7.42 -9.99 -2.20
N ARG A 82 7.17 -9.20 -1.16
CA ARG A 82 5.98 -9.34 -0.29
C ARG A 82 4.66 -9.16 -1.05
N VAL A 83 4.57 -8.12 -1.90
CA VAL A 83 3.35 -7.85 -2.67
C VAL A 83 3.18 -8.90 -3.76
N TYR A 84 4.27 -9.33 -4.40
CA TYR A 84 4.29 -10.42 -5.36
C TYR A 84 3.67 -11.70 -4.80
N ASP A 85 4.16 -12.17 -3.65
CA ASP A 85 3.66 -13.40 -3.02
C ASP A 85 2.16 -13.29 -2.69
N SER A 86 1.70 -12.13 -2.21
CA SER A 86 0.28 -11.88 -1.95
C SER A 86 -0.58 -11.90 -3.22
N TYR A 87 -0.07 -11.36 -4.32
CA TYR A 87 -0.77 -11.35 -5.61
C TYR A 87 -0.85 -12.76 -6.19
N VAL A 88 0.24 -13.52 -6.16
CA VAL A 88 0.28 -14.93 -6.59
C VAL A 88 -0.73 -15.76 -5.83
N ALA A 89 -0.76 -15.68 -4.49
CA ALA A 89 -1.71 -16.42 -3.68
C ALA A 89 -3.18 -16.06 -4.01
N THR A 90 -3.45 -14.79 -4.32
CA THR A 90 -4.80 -14.33 -4.72
C THR A 90 -5.18 -14.85 -6.11
N ILE A 91 -4.22 -14.86 -7.04
CA ILE A 91 -4.39 -15.44 -8.38
C ILE A 91 -4.70 -16.94 -8.26
N ASP A 92 -3.90 -17.69 -7.49
CA ASP A 92 -4.08 -19.13 -7.27
C ASP A 92 -5.47 -19.45 -6.72
N ALA A 93 -5.90 -18.71 -5.68
CA ALA A 93 -7.21 -18.89 -5.06
C ALA A 93 -8.37 -18.61 -6.02
N ARG A 94 -8.22 -17.60 -6.89
CA ARG A 94 -9.21 -17.22 -7.91
C ARG A 94 -9.28 -18.25 -9.03
N GLU A 95 -8.13 -18.68 -9.56
CA GLU A 95 -8.03 -19.68 -10.62
C GLU A 95 -8.61 -21.04 -10.19
N ALA A 96 -8.38 -21.45 -8.94
CA ALA A 96 -8.97 -22.66 -8.37
C ALA A 96 -10.52 -22.65 -8.35
N GLN A 97 -11.13 -21.47 -8.38
CA GLN A 97 -12.58 -21.27 -8.41
C GLN A 97 -13.11 -21.02 -9.83
N GLY A 98 -12.25 -21.03 -10.85
CA GLY A 98 -12.61 -20.65 -12.22
C GLY A 98 -12.99 -19.18 -12.36
N GLY A 99 -12.53 -18.33 -11.44
CA GLY A 99 -12.82 -16.89 -11.44
C GLY A 99 -11.96 -16.11 -12.42
N VAL A 100 -12.45 -14.93 -12.81
CA VAL A 100 -11.72 -13.95 -13.65
C VAL A 100 -11.29 -12.76 -12.80
N GLY A 101 -10.13 -12.17 -13.10
CA GLY A 101 -9.69 -10.94 -12.43
C GLY A 101 -10.29 -9.68 -13.07
N PRO A 102 -10.16 -8.53 -12.38
CA PRO A 102 -10.67 -7.26 -12.89
C PRO A 102 -9.85 -6.76 -14.08
N GLU A 103 -10.49 -6.22 -15.11
CA GLU A 103 -9.83 -5.64 -16.28
C GLU A 103 -9.99 -4.11 -16.30
N ILE A 104 -8.95 -3.38 -16.73
CA ILE A 104 -9.05 -1.94 -16.88
C ILE A 104 -9.87 -1.61 -18.12
N VAL A 105 -10.95 -0.85 -17.92
CA VAL A 105 -11.71 -0.24 -19.01
C VAL A 105 -11.18 1.15 -19.31
N ARG A 106 -10.91 1.93 -18.26
CA ARG A 106 -10.41 3.30 -18.40
C ARG A 106 -9.66 3.75 -17.16
N LEU A 107 -8.44 4.27 -17.35
CA LEU A 107 -7.77 5.08 -16.34
C LEU A 107 -8.29 6.53 -16.38
N LYS A 108 -8.97 6.98 -15.33
CA LYS A 108 -9.57 8.32 -15.22
C LYS A 108 -8.54 9.36 -14.77
N SER A 109 -7.80 9.07 -13.72
CA SER A 109 -6.73 9.94 -13.22
C SER A 109 -5.59 9.15 -12.56
N ALA A 110 -4.43 9.79 -12.51
CA ALA A 110 -3.28 9.36 -11.70
C ALA A 110 -2.56 10.61 -11.23
N GLU A 111 -2.41 10.76 -9.92
CA GLU A 111 -1.88 11.96 -9.28
C GLU A 111 -0.93 11.56 -8.14
N ILE A 112 0.24 12.19 -8.06
CA ILE A 112 1.12 11.98 -6.91
C ILE A 112 0.44 12.59 -5.69
N ALA A 113 0.16 11.75 -4.69
CA ALA A 113 -0.50 12.13 -3.45
C ALA A 113 0.50 12.46 -2.34
N ASP A 114 1.62 11.73 -2.29
CA ASP A 114 2.66 11.88 -1.27
C ASP A 114 4.00 11.33 -1.76
N ALA A 115 5.10 11.76 -1.15
CA ALA A 115 6.43 11.21 -1.39
C ALA A 115 7.33 11.35 -0.16
N GLY A 116 8.39 10.57 -0.09
CA GLY A 116 9.31 10.67 1.03
C GLY A 116 10.43 9.67 1.00
N MET A 117 11.28 9.75 2.02
CA MET A 117 12.40 8.83 2.24
C MET A 117 12.15 8.02 3.51
N ASN A 118 12.44 6.72 3.43
CA ASN A 118 12.53 5.80 4.55
C ASN A 118 13.93 5.18 4.54
N GLY A 119 14.87 5.78 5.27
CA GLY A 119 16.29 5.46 5.13
C GLY A 119 16.79 5.75 3.71
N ASP A 120 17.40 4.75 3.07
CA ASP A 120 17.83 4.82 1.66
C ASP A 120 16.72 4.48 0.65
N THR A 121 15.49 4.25 1.10
CA THR A 121 14.35 3.92 0.22
C THR A 121 13.50 5.14 -0.02
N ALA A 122 13.43 5.59 -1.27
CA ALA A 122 12.44 6.57 -1.71
C ALA A 122 11.08 5.88 -1.86
N GLN A 123 10.01 6.56 -1.43
CA GLN A 123 8.63 6.12 -1.58
C GLN A 123 7.82 7.22 -2.24
N VAL A 124 6.96 6.85 -3.18
CA VAL A 124 6.03 7.77 -3.83
C VAL A 124 4.65 7.13 -3.87
N VAL A 125 3.66 7.84 -3.36
CA VAL A 125 2.27 7.40 -3.34
C VAL A 125 1.54 8.07 -4.50
N VAL A 126 0.92 7.26 -5.36
CA VAL A 126 0.08 7.72 -6.46
C VAL A 126 -1.36 7.34 -6.16
N LYS A 127 -2.27 8.31 -6.25
CA LYS A 127 -3.71 8.08 -6.24
C LYS A 127 -4.17 7.82 -7.68
N PHE A 128 -4.79 6.68 -7.89
CA PHE A 128 -5.41 6.28 -9.15
C PHE A 128 -6.93 6.32 -9.03
N GLU A 129 -7.60 6.80 -10.08
CA GLU A 129 -9.03 6.60 -10.28
C GLU A 129 -9.22 5.90 -11.63
N ALA A 130 -9.92 4.79 -11.64
CA ALA A 130 -10.12 3.95 -12.82
C ALA A 130 -11.51 3.34 -12.86
N GLU A 131 -11.93 2.95 -14.05
CA GLU A 131 -13.10 2.11 -14.28
C GLU A 131 -12.61 0.70 -14.61
N LEU A 132 -13.07 -0.27 -13.83
CA LEU A 132 -12.70 -1.67 -13.94
C LEU A 132 -13.93 -2.52 -14.29
N ALA A 133 -13.74 -3.51 -15.15
CA ALA A 133 -14.72 -4.54 -15.41
C ALA A 133 -14.47 -5.74 -14.47
N GLU A 134 -15.46 -6.13 -13.70
CA GLU A 134 -15.42 -7.23 -12.73
C GLU A 134 -16.08 -8.49 -13.33
N GLY A 135 -15.71 -8.82 -14.58
CA GLY A 135 -16.31 -9.91 -15.36
C GLY A 135 -17.83 -9.79 -15.47
N ALA A 136 -18.56 -10.84 -15.09
CA ALA A 136 -20.03 -10.87 -15.12
C ALA A 136 -20.70 -9.94 -14.08
N THR A 137 -19.94 -9.41 -13.13
CA THR A 137 -20.45 -8.56 -12.04
C THR A 137 -20.71 -7.12 -12.49
N GLY A 138 -20.18 -6.72 -13.66
CA GLY A 138 -20.36 -5.40 -14.24
C GLY A 138 -19.16 -4.48 -14.04
N MET A 139 -19.41 -3.17 -14.05
CA MET A 139 -18.37 -2.14 -13.94
C MET A 139 -18.27 -1.59 -12.52
N ARG A 140 -17.04 -1.26 -12.10
CA ARG A 140 -16.74 -0.62 -10.81
C ARG A 140 -15.83 0.59 -11.00
N ASP A 141 -16.18 1.68 -10.33
CA ASP A 141 -15.26 2.79 -10.09
C ASP A 141 -14.27 2.44 -8.98
N ALA A 142 -13.00 2.32 -9.32
CA ALA A 142 -11.91 2.06 -8.40
C ALA A 142 -11.19 3.37 -8.05
N ARG A 143 -10.99 3.59 -6.74
CA ARG A 143 -10.13 4.65 -6.22
C ARG A 143 -9.09 3.99 -5.32
N GLU A 144 -7.83 4.13 -5.69
CA GLU A 144 -6.75 3.37 -5.07
C GLU A 144 -5.54 4.27 -4.82
N ARG A 145 -4.80 3.98 -3.76
CA ARG A 145 -3.48 4.55 -3.47
C ARG A 145 -2.45 3.46 -3.58
N TRP A 146 -1.51 3.65 -4.49
CA TRP A 146 -0.41 2.74 -4.74
C TRP A 146 0.87 3.40 -4.25
N THR A 147 1.62 2.71 -3.38
CA THR A 147 2.95 3.14 -2.95
C THR A 147 3.97 2.41 -3.80
N PHE A 148 4.80 3.17 -4.49
CA PHE A 148 5.97 2.68 -5.19
C PHE A 148 7.20 2.97 -4.36
N GLU A 149 8.18 2.09 -4.41
CA GLU A 149 9.44 2.27 -3.71
C GLU A 149 10.65 1.96 -4.57
N ARG A 150 11.75 2.66 -4.29
CA ARG A 150 13.05 2.42 -4.92
C ARG A 150 14.15 2.68 -3.91
N ASN A 151 15.14 1.80 -3.84
CA ASN A 151 16.36 2.07 -3.10
C ASN A 151 17.25 3.01 -3.92
N VAL A 152 17.52 4.22 -3.42
CA VAL A 152 18.27 5.25 -4.17
C VAL A 152 19.77 4.93 -4.31
N ARG A 153 20.28 3.96 -3.54
CA ARG A 153 21.64 3.42 -3.67
C ARG A 153 21.73 2.32 -4.72
N SER A 154 20.61 1.75 -5.13
CA SER A 154 20.57 0.70 -6.15
C SER A 154 20.87 1.28 -7.53
N SER A 155 21.67 0.56 -8.31
CA SER A 155 21.84 0.83 -9.74
C SER A 155 20.60 0.45 -10.55
N ASP A 156 19.67 -0.31 -9.97
CA ASP A 156 18.39 -0.62 -10.60
C ASP A 156 17.50 0.64 -10.62
N PRO A 157 17.11 1.15 -11.80
CA PRO A 157 16.23 2.31 -11.91
C PRO A 157 14.76 1.97 -11.62
N ASN A 158 14.41 0.69 -11.48
CA ASN A 158 13.03 0.25 -11.35
C ASN A 158 12.40 0.66 -10.00
N TRP A 159 11.16 1.13 -10.10
CA TRP A 159 10.29 1.38 -8.97
C TRP A 159 9.35 0.19 -8.78
N LEU A 160 9.30 -0.36 -7.58
CA LEU A 160 8.50 -1.53 -7.26
C LEU A 160 7.22 -1.14 -6.51
N LEU A 161 6.10 -1.77 -6.83
CA LEU A 161 4.87 -1.62 -6.07
C LEU A 161 5.02 -2.32 -4.70
N SER A 162 4.96 -1.52 -3.63
CA SER A 162 5.14 -1.98 -2.26
C SER A 162 3.84 -2.02 -1.45
N ARG A 163 2.81 -1.29 -1.90
CA ARG A 163 1.51 -1.27 -1.22
C ARG A 163 0.38 -0.83 -2.16
N VAL A 164 -0.79 -1.45 -2.01
CA VAL A 164 -2.06 -1.02 -2.60
C VAL A 164 -3.09 -0.84 -1.49
N GLN A 165 -3.84 0.26 -1.53
CA GLN A 165 -4.91 0.57 -0.59
C GLN A 165 -6.11 1.12 -1.34
N ALA A 166 -7.32 0.66 -1.04
CA ALA A 166 -8.54 1.33 -1.48
C ALA A 166 -8.64 2.70 -0.78
N ALA A 167 -9.10 3.72 -1.52
CA ALA A 167 -9.23 5.09 -1.05
C ALA A 167 -10.68 5.44 -0.67
#